data_AF-A0AA39M550-F1
#
_entry.id   AF-A0AA39M550-F1
#
_cell.length_a   1.000
_cell.length_b   1.000
_cell.length_c   1.000
_cell.angle_alpha   90.00
_cell.angle_beta   90.00
_cell.angle_gamma   90.00
#
_symmetry.space_group_name_H-M   'P 1'
#
loop_
_entity.id
_entity.type
_entity.pdbx_description
1 polymer ?
#
loop_
_entity_poly.entity_id
_entity_poly.type
_entity_poly.pdbx_seq_one_letter_code
_entity_poly.pdbx_strand_id
1 'polypeptide(L)'
;MSRQRAYLKRLKRVGISHLKEGLDSVEPGSVAIQCWACPREGVNLPPEWTDVADEKQYLYQLFIGLDANFHLKNRLRRRNHLKKDQPLYDGLGYQVPQKVYFDYLKKCVTEDDISTCIAFAALMEKETKLSDVFPSSSDVSPSPSIDVILPIWHGNVHQAVCKTWNLLKYQHGAGLSDGEAPEWLWAVMNLVVMQMKEMQLEVCHDALEDKADHHNFGKNIGMGHLLDWCLKLALEERQVQDKAFKGIDVTLKDELRADWMGMMDASSKDQMQPNPYMARLKKQVTVSEAEVKLKLRQEELAVLMCLVTASDKRLVGRNDLQLTLNLSQLYTITN
;
A
#
# COMPACT_ATOMS: atom_id res chain seq x y z
N MET A 1 -18.66 -11.59 -29.86
CA MET A 1 -18.18 -13.00 -29.71
C MET A 1 -17.01 -13.17 -28.73
N SER A 2 -16.09 -12.20 -28.54
CA SER A 2 -14.96 -12.35 -27.59
C SER A 2 -15.42 -12.48 -26.12
N ARG A 3 -16.32 -11.60 -25.66
CA ARG A 3 -16.90 -11.59 -24.30
C ARG A 3 -17.55 -12.93 -23.91
N GLN A 4 -18.42 -13.47 -24.77
CA GLN A 4 -19.08 -14.77 -24.53
C GLN A 4 -18.07 -15.92 -24.51
N ARG A 5 -17.06 -15.89 -25.39
CA ARG A 5 -16.00 -16.91 -25.39
C ARG A 5 -15.18 -16.89 -24.11
N ALA A 6 -14.83 -15.70 -23.59
CA ALA A 6 -14.14 -15.55 -22.32
C ALA A 6 -14.97 -16.13 -21.16
N TYR A 7 -16.25 -15.75 -21.10
CA TYR A 7 -17.23 -16.29 -20.15
C TYR A 7 -17.27 -17.83 -20.15
N LEU A 8 -17.52 -18.43 -21.32
CA LEU A 8 -17.59 -19.89 -21.45
C LEU A 8 -16.27 -20.58 -21.10
N LYS A 9 -15.12 -19.98 -21.44
CA LYS A 9 -13.81 -20.53 -21.06
C LYS A 9 -13.64 -20.56 -19.55
N ARG A 10 -14.08 -19.53 -18.83
CA ARG A 10 -13.95 -19.44 -17.38
C ARG A 10 -14.88 -20.44 -16.69
N LEU A 11 -16.12 -20.55 -17.13
CA LEU A 11 -17.06 -21.58 -16.65
C LEU A 11 -16.50 -23.00 -16.85
N LYS A 12 -15.90 -23.26 -18.02
CA LYS A 12 -15.24 -24.53 -18.31
C LYS A 12 -14.07 -24.79 -17.38
N ARG A 13 -13.24 -23.78 -17.09
CA ARG A 13 -12.06 -23.93 -16.21
C ARG A 13 -12.45 -24.36 -14.80
N VAL A 14 -13.53 -23.81 -14.27
CA VAL A 14 -14.03 -24.13 -12.92
C VAL A 14 -14.88 -25.41 -12.92
N GLY A 15 -15.27 -25.91 -14.08
CA GLY A 15 -16.03 -27.16 -14.21
C GLY A 15 -17.53 -27.01 -13.92
N ILE A 16 -18.07 -25.79 -13.96
CA ILE A 16 -19.49 -25.53 -13.69
C ILE A 16 -20.41 -26.28 -14.65
N SER A 17 -19.97 -26.55 -15.87
CA SER A 17 -20.71 -27.38 -16.83
C SER A 17 -20.98 -28.81 -16.36
N HIS A 18 -20.34 -29.27 -15.28
CA HIS A 18 -20.56 -30.59 -14.68
C HIS A 18 -21.59 -30.58 -13.54
N LEU A 19 -22.10 -29.41 -13.13
CA LEU A 19 -23.16 -29.32 -12.13
C LEU A 19 -24.48 -29.77 -12.73
N LYS A 20 -25.16 -30.70 -12.03
CA LYS A 20 -26.45 -31.27 -12.49
C LYS A 20 -27.56 -30.21 -12.57
N GLU A 21 -27.48 -29.21 -11.70
CA GLU A 21 -28.47 -28.13 -11.53
C GLU A 21 -28.14 -26.89 -12.38
N GLY A 22 -27.04 -26.93 -13.16
CA GLY A 22 -26.69 -25.88 -14.11
C GLY A 22 -26.07 -24.64 -13.47
N LEU A 23 -26.27 -23.48 -14.12
CA LEU A 23 -25.72 -22.20 -13.65
C LEU A 23 -26.49 -21.60 -12.47
N ASP A 24 -27.76 -21.97 -12.31
CA ASP A 24 -28.64 -21.40 -11.29
C ASP A 24 -28.28 -21.86 -9.86
N SER A 25 -27.54 -22.98 -9.74
CA SER A 25 -27.06 -23.51 -8.46
C SER A 25 -25.66 -23.02 -8.08
N VAL A 26 -25.07 -22.10 -8.85
CA VAL A 26 -23.69 -21.65 -8.62
C VAL A 26 -23.67 -20.51 -7.61
N GLU A 27 -22.94 -20.72 -6.51
CA GLU A 27 -22.76 -19.69 -5.49
C GLU A 27 -21.97 -18.48 -6.02
N PRO A 28 -22.25 -17.25 -5.56
CA PRO A 28 -21.47 -16.07 -5.89
C PRO A 28 -19.97 -16.28 -5.66
N GLY A 29 -19.15 -15.77 -6.57
CA GLY A 29 -17.69 -15.90 -6.50
C GLY A 29 -17.13 -17.26 -6.91
N SER A 30 -17.96 -18.26 -7.21
CA SER A 30 -17.49 -19.61 -7.59
C SER A 30 -16.59 -19.62 -8.82
N VAL A 31 -16.73 -18.62 -9.71
CA VAL A 31 -15.95 -18.52 -10.95
C VAL A 31 -14.62 -17.76 -10.73
N ALA A 32 -14.39 -17.19 -9.55
CA ALA A 32 -13.13 -16.55 -9.18
C ALA A 32 -12.01 -17.58 -8.97
N ILE A 33 -10.89 -17.36 -9.65
CA ILE A 33 -9.68 -18.13 -9.36
C ILE A 33 -9.15 -17.71 -8.00
N GLN A 34 -9.05 -18.69 -7.12
CA GLN A 34 -8.41 -18.56 -5.82
C GLN A 34 -6.89 -18.59 -5.97
N CYS A 35 -6.19 -17.76 -5.21
CA CYS A 35 -4.73 -17.78 -5.16
C CYS A 35 -4.24 -19.08 -4.51
N TRP A 36 -3.25 -19.73 -5.11
CA TRP A 36 -2.69 -20.98 -4.58
C TRP A 36 -1.73 -20.78 -3.39
N ALA A 37 -1.17 -19.58 -3.25
CA ALA A 37 -0.29 -19.23 -2.13
C ALA A 37 -1.05 -18.68 -0.91
N CYS A 38 -2.26 -18.15 -1.08
CA CYS A 38 -3.03 -17.64 0.07
C CYS A 38 -3.35 -18.79 1.04
N PRO A 39 -3.18 -18.59 2.36
CA PRO A 39 -3.45 -19.61 3.36
C PRO A 39 -4.93 -20.00 3.34
N ARG A 40 -5.20 -21.29 3.14
CA ARG A 40 -6.54 -21.88 3.01
C ARG A 40 -6.59 -23.21 3.76
N GLU A 41 -7.42 -23.24 4.79
CA GLU A 41 -7.67 -24.44 5.57
C GLU A 41 -8.21 -25.58 4.69
N GLY A 42 -7.71 -26.80 4.93
CA GLY A 42 -8.06 -27.99 4.15
C GLY A 42 -7.52 -28.01 2.71
N VAL A 43 -6.75 -27.00 2.30
CA VAL A 43 -6.17 -26.92 0.94
C VAL A 43 -4.65 -26.90 0.98
N ASN A 44 -4.05 -25.88 1.61
CA ASN A 44 -2.59 -25.70 1.64
C ASN A 44 -2.04 -25.37 3.04
N LEU A 45 -2.90 -25.34 4.06
CA LEU A 45 -2.49 -25.29 5.46
C LEU A 45 -2.36 -26.69 6.05
N PRO A 46 -1.33 -26.98 6.86
CA PRO A 46 -1.24 -28.24 7.60
C PRO A 46 -2.36 -28.32 8.66
N PRO A 47 -2.86 -29.52 9.03
CA PRO A 47 -3.94 -29.66 10.01
C PRO A 47 -3.68 -28.95 11.35
N GLU A 48 -2.44 -28.94 11.80
CA GLU A 48 -1.96 -28.35 13.06
C GLU A 48 -1.56 -26.87 12.94
N TRP A 49 -1.96 -26.17 11.88
CA TRP A 49 -1.56 -24.78 11.63
C TRP A 49 -1.99 -23.79 12.74
N THR A 50 -3.03 -24.12 13.50
CA THR A 50 -3.51 -23.33 14.65
C THR A 50 -2.71 -23.54 15.93
N ASP A 51 -2.01 -24.67 16.06
CA ASP A 51 -1.32 -25.08 17.28
C ASP A 51 0.18 -24.76 17.24
N VAL A 52 0.63 -24.03 16.21
CA VAL A 52 2.03 -23.60 16.10
C VAL A 52 2.36 -22.53 17.13
N ALA A 53 3.59 -22.55 17.62
CA ALA A 53 4.11 -21.53 18.51
C ALA A 53 3.93 -20.13 17.90
N ASP A 54 3.66 -19.13 18.74
CA ASP A 54 3.39 -17.74 18.33
C ASP A 54 4.45 -17.20 17.36
N GLU A 55 5.72 -17.55 17.60
CA GLU A 55 6.87 -17.17 16.76
C GLU A 55 6.80 -17.69 15.32
N LYS A 56 5.92 -18.65 15.01
CA LYS A 56 5.76 -19.26 13.68
C LYS A 56 4.39 -19.02 13.06
N GLN A 57 3.44 -18.42 13.79
CA GLN A 57 2.09 -18.15 13.27
C GLN A 57 2.13 -17.29 12.01
N TYR A 58 3.13 -16.42 11.89
CA TYR A 58 3.31 -15.58 10.70
C TYR A 58 3.42 -16.35 9.38
N LEU A 59 3.83 -17.62 9.42
CA LEU A 59 3.92 -18.47 8.23
C LEU A 59 2.56 -18.70 7.55
N TYR A 60 1.47 -18.54 8.30
CA TYR A 60 0.10 -18.78 7.83
C TYR A 60 -0.72 -17.49 7.77
N GLN A 61 -0.08 -16.33 7.93
CA GLN A 61 -0.76 -15.04 7.92
C GLN A 61 -1.22 -14.64 6.52
N LEU A 62 -2.47 -14.19 6.41
CA LEU A 62 -3.02 -13.66 5.17
C LEU A 62 -2.70 -12.16 5.03
N PHE A 63 -1.96 -11.82 3.98
CA PHE A 63 -1.78 -10.43 3.58
C PHE A 63 -2.85 -10.03 2.56
N ILE A 64 -3.61 -8.99 2.88
CA ILE A 64 -4.61 -8.38 1.99
C ILE A 64 -4.14 -6.98 1.63
N GLY A 65 -3.71 -6.81 0.38
CA GLY A 65 -3.47 -5.48 -0.19
C GLY A 65 -4.80 -4.83 -0.54
N LEU A 66 -5.16 -3.76 0.16
CA LEU A 66 -6.34 -2.96 -0.15
C LEU A 66 -5.91 -1.73 -0.94
N ASP A 67 -6.44 -1.67 -2.15
CA ASP A 67 -6.27 -0.52 -3.01
C ASP A 67 -7.25 0.60 -2.59
N ALA A 68 -6.67 1.74 -2.22
CA ALA A 68 -7.36 2.98 -1.89
C ALA A 68 -7.83 3.79 -3.12
N ASN A 69 -7.71 3.20 -4.32
CA ASN A 69 -7.99 3.88 -5.56
C ASN A 69 -9.44 3.71 -6.00
N PHE A 70 -10.28 4.70 -5.69
CA PHE A 70 -11.67 4.70 -6.12
C PHE A 70 -11.89 5.33 -7.50
N HIS A 71 -10.84 5.45 -8.32
CA HIS A 71 -10.97 5.93 -9.70
C HIS A 71 -11.62 4.88 -10.62
N LEU A 72 -11.91 3.67 -10.12
CA LEU A 72 -12.80 2.71 -10.79
C LEU A 72 -14.27 3.18 -10.85
N LYS A 73 -14.57 4.41 -10.41
CA LYS A 73 -15.78 5.16 -10.75
C LYS A 73 -15.73 5.55 -12.23
N ASN A 74 -15.83 4.58 -13.12
CA ASN A 74 -16.13 4.85 -14.51
C ASN A 74 -17.57 5.40 -14.54
N ARG A 75 -17.65 6.74 -14.47
CA ARG A 75 -18.78 7.67 -14.55
C ARG A 75 -20.14 6.98 -14.52
N LEU A 76 -20.97 7.30 -13.52
CA LEU A 76 -22.41 7.03 -13.44
C LEU A 76 -23.13 7.29 -14.78
N ARG A 77 -22.97 6.39 -15.76
CA ARG A 77 -23.65 6.43 -17.05
C ARG A 77 -25.04 5.91 -16.72
N ARG A 78 -26.07 6.72 -17.03
CA ARG A 78 -27.46 6.30 -16.83
C ARG A 78 -27.63 4.94 -17.48
N ARG A 79 -28.02 3.94 -16.69
CA ARG A 79 -28.52 2.68 -17.23
C ARG A 79 -29.59 3.02 -18.24
N ASN A 80 -29.46 2.47 -19.45
CA ASN A 80 -30.52 2.60 -20.42
C ASN A 80 -31.72 1.79 -19.90
N HIS A 81 -32.71 2.47 -19.34
CA HIS A 81 -33.92 1.86 -18.78
C HIS A 81 -34.72 1.05 -19.82
N LEU A 82 -34.45 1.28 -21.11
CA LEU A 82 -35.05 0.54 -22.23
C LEU A 82 -34.32 -0.77 -22.55
N LYS A 83 -33.10 -0.98 -22.03
CA LYS A 83 -32.30 -2.20 -22.25
C LYS A 83 -32.01 -2.90 -20.92
N LYS A 84 -32.58 -4.08 -20.75
CA LYS A 84 -32.24 -5.04 -19.67
C LYS A 84 -30.94 -5.81 -19.97
N ASP A 85 -29.94 -5.15 -20.54
CA ASP A 85 -28.65 -5.81 -20.73
C ASP A 85 -28.04 -6.01 -19.32
N GLN A 86 -27.63 -7.24 -19.00
CA GLN A 86 -26.99 -7.61 -17.73
C GLN A 86 -25.53 -8.05 -17.98
N PRO A 87 -24.67 -8.03 -16.94
CA PRO A 87 -23.37 -8.68 -17.03
C PRO A 87 -23.56 -10.19 -17.20
N LEU A 88 -22.62 -10.86 -17.87
CA LEU A 88 -22.61 -12.33 -17.89
C LEU A 88 -22.08 -12.88 -16.55
N TYR A 89 -21.22 -12.11 -15.88
CA TYR A 89 -20.55 -12.50 -14.63
C TYR A 89 -21.20 -11.91 -13.36
N ASP A 90 -22.45 -11.45 -13.40
CA ASP A 90 -23.07 -10.75 -12.26
C ASP A 90 -22.97 -11.58 -10.97
N GLY A 91 -22.04 -11.22 -10.08
CA GLY A 91 -21.77 -11.92 -8.83
C GLY A 91 -21.01 -13.24 -8.92
N LEU A 92 -20.79 -13.79 -10.11
CA LEU A 92 -20.14 -15.11 -10.26
C LEU A 92 -18.61 -15.05 -10.14
N GLY A 93 -18.02 -13.89 -10.42
CA GLY A 93 -16.58 -13.68 -10.50
C GLY A 93 -15.99 -12.96 -9.29
N TYR A 94 -15.16 -11.96 -9.52
CA TYR A 94 -14.50 -11.17 -8.48
C TYR A 94 -15.37 -10.04 -7.94
N GLN A 95 -16.34 -9.58 -8.73
CA GLN A 95 -17.27 -8.53 -8.36
C GLN A 95 -18.51 -9.15 -7.71
N VAL A 96 -18.96 -8.51 -6.62
CA VAL A 96 -20.22 -8.88 -5.95
C VAL A 96 -21.43 -8.65 -6.87
N PRO A 97 -22.54 -9.39 -6.69
CA PRO A 97 -23.74 -9.16 -7.47
C PRO A 97 -24.19 -7.70 -7.38
N GLN A 98 -24.49 -7.08 -8.52
CA GLN A 98 -24.76 -5.65 -8.59
C GLN A 98 -25.94 -5.24 -7.70
N LYS A 99 -27.00 -6.07 -7.64
CA LYS A 99 -28.15 -5.80 -6.78
C LYS A 99 -27.74 -5.70 -5.31
N VAL A 100 -26.95 -6.64 -4.83
CA VAL A 100 -26.46 -6.68 -3.44
C VAL A 100 -25.61 -5.45 -3.15
N TYR A 101 -24.70 -5.09 -4.05
CA TYR A 101 -23.87 -3.90 -3.94
C TYR A 101 -24.69 -2.60 -3.84
N PHE A 102 -25.64 -2.39 -4.75
CA PHE A 102 -26.46 -1.17 -4.73
C PHE A 102 -27.42 -1.12 -3.54
N ASP A 103 -27.95 -2.26 -3.09
CA ASP A 103 -28.79 -2.33 -1.89
C ASP A 103 -27.97 -2.03 -0.62
N TYR A 104 -26.69 -2.43 -0.58
CA TYR A 104 -25.76 -2.04 0.47
C TYR A 104 -25.48 -0.52 0.44
N LEU A 105 -25.14 0.04 -0.73
CA LEU A 105 -24.85 1.47 -0.86
C LEU A 105 -26.01 2.37 -0.37
N LYS A 106 -27.26 2.00 -0.66
CA LYS A 106 -28.44 2.77 -0.20
C LYS A 106 -28.55 2.84 1.32
N LYS A 107 -28.03 1.84 2.04
CA LYS A 107 -28.06 1.81 3.51
C LYS A 107 -26.95 2.66 4.13
N CYS A 108 -25.87 2.89 3.39
CA CYS A 108 -24.64 3.49 3.92
C CYS A 108 -24.47 4.98 3.58
N VAL A 109 -25.39 5.62 2.83
CA VAL A 109 -25.23 7.00 2.34
C VAL A 109 -26.34 7.90 2.92
N THR A 110 -25.97 8.98 3.63
CA THR A 110 -26.90 10.02 4.11
C THR A 110 -26.72 11.36 3.37
N GLU A 111 -27.71 12.26 3.41
CA GLU A 111 -27.72 13.52 2.63
C GLU A 111 -26.68 14.56 3.10
N ASP A 112 -26.33 14.58 4.39
CA ASP A 112 -25.38 15.56 4.96
C ASP A 112 -23.93 15.31 4.51
N ASP A 113 -23.58 14.07 4.15
CA ASP A 113 -22.25 13.65 3.70
C ASP A 113 -21.83 14.22 2.33
N ILE A 114 -22.78 14.82 1.60
CA ILE A 114 -22.61 15.24 0.21
C ILE A 114 -22.06 16.68 0.09
N SER A 115 -22.16 17.52 1.13
CA SER A 115 -22.23 18.98 0.93
C SER A 115 -21.01 19.85 1.29
N THR A 116 -19.97 19.40 2.02
CA THR A 116 -19.01 20.35 2.65
C THR A 116 -17.47 20.18 2.53
N CYS A 117 -16.85 19.27 1.73
CA CYS A 117 -15.38 19.37 1.52
C CYS A 117 -14.82 18.69 0.24
N ILE A 118 -13.77 19.28 -0.33
CA ILE A 118 -13.14 18.92 -1.62
C ILE A 118 -12.24 17.68 -1.53
N ALA A 119 -11.66 17.33 -0.37
CA ALA A 119 -10.95 16.05 -0.18
C ALA A 119 -11.93 14.89 0.15
N PHE A 120 -13.18 15.17 0.53
CA PHE A 120 -14.31 14.21 0.53
C PHE A 120 -14.85 13.92 -0.87
N ALA A 121 -14.47 14.74 -1.86
CA ALA A 121 -14.59 14.43 -3.28
C ALA A 121 -13.42 13.56 -3.81
N ALA A 122 -12.34 13.40 -3.04
CA ALA A 122 -11.16 12.59 -3.36
C ALA A 122 -10.84 11.49 -2.33
N LEU A 123 -11.77 11.29 -1.38
CA LEU A 123 -12.21 10.02 -0.77
C LEU A 123 -11.95 9.89 0.74
N MET A 124 -13.06 9.67 1.46
CA MET A 124 -13.11 9.04 2.78
C MET A 124 -13.63 7.60 2.59
N GLU A 125 -12.91 6.48 2.69
CA GLU A 125 -11.51 6.17 3.04
C GLU A 125 -10.78 7.11 4.02
N LYS A 126 -10.62 6.78 5.29
CA LYS A 126 -10.63 5.44 5.89
C LYS A 126 -10.55 5.68 7.40
N GLU A 127 -11.68 5.42 8.05
CA GLU A 127 -11.89 5.05 9.47
C GLU A 127 -11.17 5.81 10.60
N THR A 128 -11.94 6.18 11.63
CA THR A 128 -11.70 5.66 12.98
C THR A 128 -12.93 5.91 13.85
N LYS A 129 -13.77 4.87 13.94
CA LYS A 129 -14.19 4.23 15.20
C LYS A 129 -14.79 2.88 14.82
N LEU A 130 -13.98 1.83 14.96
CA LEU A 130 -14.47 0.47 15.03
C LEU A 130 -15.35 0.35 16.27
N SER A 131 -16.65 0.44 16.08
CA SER A 131 -17.65 -0.20 16.92
C SER A 131 -18.99 -0.16 16.19
N ASP A 132 -19.57 -1.34 16.04
CA ASP A 132 -20.94 -1.64 15.62
C ASP A 132 -21.23 -1.53 14.10
N VAL A 133 -21.27 -2.68 13.42
CA VAL A 133 -22.43 -3.20 12.63
C VAL A 133 -22.00 -4.53 11.99
N PHE A 134 -22.24 -5.63 12.70
CA PHE A 134 -22.54 -6.93 12.08
C PHE A 134 -24.06 -7.06 12.02
N PRO A 135 -24.68 -7.49 10.89
CA PRO A 135 -26.06 -7.91 10.96
C PRO A 135 -26.12 -9.12 11.91
N SER A 136 -27.05 -9.09 12.86
CA SER A 136 -27.38 -10.23 13.70
C SER A 136 -28.01 -11.34 12.84
N SER A 137 -27.23 -11.98 11.98
CA SER A 137 -27.47 -13.39 11.67
C SER A 137 -26.97 -14.17 12.88
N SER A 138 -27.83 -15.00 13.45
CA SER A 138 -27.59 -15.80 14.64
C SER A 138 -26.51 -16.91 14.48
N ASP A 139 -25.61 -16.77 13.51
CA ASP A 139 -24.46 -17.62 13.26
C ASP A 139 -23.31 -16.73 12.76
N VAL A 140 -22.53 -16.14 13.68
CA VAL A 140 -21.31 -15.41 13.32
C VAL A 140 -20.17 -16.01 14.15
N SER A 141 -19.38 -16.86 13.48
CA SER A 141 -18.02 -17.21 13.90
C SER A 141 -17.24 -15.94 14.26
N PRO A 142 -16.33 -15.96 15.26
CA PRO A 142 -15.62 -14.76 15.70
C PRO A 142 -14.94 -14.05 14.53
N SER A 143 -15.12 -12.74 14.44
CA SER A 143 -14.50 -11.91 13.40
C SER A 143 -12.98 -12.03 13.47
N PRO A 144 -12.29 -12.14 12.33
CA PRO A 144 -10.84 -12.27 12.33
C PRO A 144 -10.18 -11.00 12.90
N SER A 145 -9.06 -11.17 13.61
CA SER A 145 -8.19 -10.05 13.98
C SER A 145 -7.55 -9.47 12.72
N ILE A 146 -7.70 -8.17 12.49
CA ILE A 146 -7.17 -7.49 11.29
C ILE A 146 -6.22 -6.39 11.74
N ASP A 147 -4.95 -6.52 11.36
CA ASP A 147 -3.95 -5.47 11.54
C ASP A 147 -3.85 -4.62 10.27
N VAL A 148 -4.07 -3.30 10.42
CA VAL A 148 -3.99 -2.35 9.31
C VAL A 148 -2.61 -1.70 9.30
N ILE A 149 -1.90 -1.85 8.19
CA ILE A 149 -0.48 -1.51 8.08
C ILE A 149 -0.19 -0.73 6.79
N LEU A 150 0.92 0.01 6.78
CA LEU A 150 1.38 0.86 5.69
C LEU A 150 2.36 0.09 4.79
N PRO A 151 2.17 0.09 3.45
CA PRO A 151 3.19 -0.36 2.50
C PRO A 151 4.50 0.43 2.65
N ILE A 152 5.61 -0.17 2.24
CA ILE A 152 6.95 0.39 2.49
C ILE A 152 7.12 1.78 1.88
N TRP A 153 6.67 1.99 0.64
CA TRP A 153 6.86 3.28 -0.05
C TRP A 153 5.95 4.38 0.47
N HIS A 154 4.76 4.01 0.93
CA HIS A 154 3.79 4.93 1.51
C HIS A 154 4.20 5.43 2.90
N GLY A 155 5.05 4.69 3.62
CA GLY A 155 5.52 5.11 4.94
C GLY A 155 6.17 6.49 4.99
N ASN A 156 6.80 6.96 3.90
CA ASN A 156 7.50 8.25 3.88
C ASN A 156 6.58 9.48 3.88
N VAL A 157 5.29 9.33 3.54
CA VAL A 157 4.33 10.44 3.59
C VAL A 157 3.67 10.59 4.97
N HIS A 158 3.97 9.68 5.90
CA HIS A 158 3.50 9.75 7.28
C HIS A 158 4.53 10.39 8.22
N GLN A 159 4.04 10.99 9.31
CA GLN A 159 4.91 11.44 10.40
C GLN A 159 5.72 10.26 10.96
N ALA A 160 6.95 10.53 11.43
CA ALA A 160 7.89 9.49 11.85
C ALA A 160 7.31 8.50 12.87
N VAL A 161 6.50 8.97 13.83
CA VAL A 161 5.84 8.12 14.82
C VAL A 161 4.82 7.18 14.17
N CYS A 162 3.95 7.71 13.30
CA CYS A 162 2.96 6.91 12.57
C CYS A 162 3.64 5.90 11.63
N LYS A 163 4.68 6.34 10.90
CA LYS A 163 5.48 5.49 10.04
C LYS A 163 6.10 4.33 10.84
N THR A 164 6.82 4.62 11.91
CA THR A 164 7.57 3.59 12.67
C THR A 164 6.67 2.56 13.35
N TRP A 165 5.43 2.91 13.69
CA TRP A 165 4.46 1.96 14.23
C TRP A 165 3.78 1.10 13.18
N ASN A 166 3.42 1.69 12.04
CA ASN A 166 2.50 1.04 11.10
C ASN A 166 3.19 0.52 9.84
N LEU A 167 4.48 0.78 9.61
CA LEU A 167 5.18 0.31 8.42
C LEU A 167 5.27 -1.23 8.39
N LEU A 168 4.89 -1.83 7.26
CA LEU A 168 4.95 -3.28 7.02
C LEU A 168 6.32 -3.88 7.39
N LYS A 169 7.41 -3.18 7.07
CA LYS A 169 8.79 -3.60 7.38
C LYS A 169 9.03 -3.89 8.87
N TYR A 170 8.32 -3.23 9.77
CA TYR A 170 8.51 -3.35 11.21
C TYR A 170 7.50 -4.29 11.87
N GLN A 171 6.55 -4.81 11.10
CA GLN A 171 5.54 -5.73 11.61
C GLN A 171 6.12 -7.11 11.80
N HIS A 172 5.69 -7.76 12.88
CA HIS A 172 6.03 -9.15 13.11
C HIS A 172 5.51 -9.99 11.93
N GLY A 173 6.34 -10.90 11.42
CA GLY A 173 5.90 -11.83 10.38
C GLY A 173 5.84 -11.30 8.94
N ALA A 174 5.98 -9.98 8.72
CA ALA A 174 5.90 -9.37 7.40
C ALA A 174 7.05 -9.75 6.44
N GLY A 175 8.19 -10.19 6.99
CA GLY A 175 9.42 -10.41 6.23
C GLY A 175 9.88 -9.13 5.51
N LEU A 176 10.51 -9.31 4.35
CA LEU A 176 10.94 -8.20 3.47
C LEU A 176 9.97 -7.98 2.29
N SER A 177 8.67 -8.09 2.55
CA SER A 177 7.64 -7.75 1.57
C SER A 177 7.51 -6.22 1.44
N ASP A 178 7.30 -5.72 0.23
CA ASP A 178 7.12 -4.28 -0.02
C ASP A 178 5.68 -3.79 0.24
N GLY A 179 4.71 -4.69 0.13
CA GLY A 179 3.29 -4.37 0.26
C GLY A 179 2.69 -3.68 -0.98
N GLU A 180 3.41 -3.66 -2.11
CA GLU A 180 3.05 -2.89 -3.32
C GLU A 180 2.29 -3.73 -4.36
N ALA A 181 1.57 -4.76 -3.89
CA ALA A 181 0.80 -5.65 -4.76
C ALA A 181 -0.29 -4.91 -5.58
N PRO A 182 -1.03 -3.91 -5.02
CA PRO A 182 -1.97 -3.10 -5.79
C PRO A 182 -1.32 -2.36 -6.98
N GLU A 183 -0.12 -1.83 -6.81
CA GLU A 183 0.61 -1.05 -7.81
C GLU A 183 1.02 -1.93 -9.00
N TRP A 184 1.40 -3.19 -8.73
CA TRP A 184 1.69 -4.16 -9.78
C TRP A 184 0.43 -4.49 -10.58
N LEU A 185 -0.72 -4.59 -9.92
CA LEU A 185 -2.00 -4.76 -10.60
C LEU A 185 -2.35 -3.52 -11.43
N TRP A 186 -2.11 -2.31 -10.93
CA TRP A 186 -2.31 -1.08 -11.69
C TRP A 186 -1.49 -1.07 -12.98
N ALA A 187 -0.22 -1.48 -12.93
CA ALA A 187 0.63 -1.52 -14.12
C ALA A 187 0.01 -2.38 -15.24
N VAL A 188 -0.62 -3.50 -14.87
CA VAL A 188 -1.30 -4.39 -15.82
C VAL A 188 -2.66 -3.82 -16.26
N MET A 189 -3.47 -3.33 -15.31
CA MET A 189 -4.82 -2.85 -15.58
C MET A 189 -4.82 -1.54 -16.38
N ASN A 190 -3.87 -0.64 -16.12
CA ASN A 190 -3.76 0.65 -16.84
C ASN A 190 -3.61 0.48 -18.35
N LEU A 191 -3.00 -0.63 -18.81
CA LEU A 191 -2.88 -0.96 -20.24
C LEU A 191 -4.23 -1.17 -20.94
N VAL A 192 -5.27 -1.58 -20.19
CA VAL A 192 -6.58 -1.95 -20.72
C VAL A 192 -7.69 -0.98 -20.30
N VAL A 193 -7.45 -0.11 -19.31
CA VAL A 193 -8.41 0.90 -18.83
C VAL A 193 -8.92 1.80 -19.95
N MET A 194 -8.04 2.23 -20.88
CA MET A 194 -8.44 3.10 -21.98
C MET A 194 -9.46 2.45 -22.93
N GLN A 195 -9.41 1.13 -23.10
CA GLN A 195 -10.37 0.39 -23.91
C GLN A 195 -11.75 0.32 -23.23
N MET A 196 -11.77 0.28 -21.90
CA MET A 196 -12.98 0.16 -21.10
C MET A 196 -13.73 1.48 -20.95
N LYS A 197 -13.06 2.63 -21.17
CA LYS A 197 -13.63 3.97 -21.02
C LYS A 197 -14.89 4.20 -21.87
N GLU A 198 -14.92 3.65 -23.08
CA GLU A 198 -16.05 3.80 -24.00
C GLU A 198 -17.09 2.68 -23.91
N MET A 199 -16.80 1.61 -23.16
CA MET A 199 -17.71 0.48 -23.03
C MET A 199 -19.00 0.86 -22.30
N GLN A 200 -20.09 0.14 -22.61
CA GLN A 200 -21.30 0.17 -21.79
C GLN A 200 -21.03 -0.50 -20.44
N LEU A 201 -21.77 -0.12 -19.40
CA LEU A 201 -21.52 -0.56 -18.01
C LEU A 201 -21.38 -2.09 -17.88
N GLU A 202 -22.31 -2.85 -18.46
CA GLU A 202 -22.33 -4.31 -18.35
C GLU A 202 -21.20 -5.00 -19.14
N VAL A 203 -20.78 -4.36 -20.24
CA VAL A 203 -19.64 -4.84 -21.04
C VAL A 203 -18.33 -4.51 -20.32
N CYS A 204 -18.25 -3.35 -19.67
CA CYS A 204 -17.13 -2.93 -18.84
C CYS A 204 -16.96 -3.87 -17.63
N HIS A 205 -18.05 -4.22 -16.96
CA HIS A 205 -18.07 -5.20 -15.86
C HIS A 205 -17.45 -6.53 -16.31
N ASP A 206 -17.96 -7.11 -17.40
CA ASP A 206 -17.43 -8.38 -17.89
C ASP A 206 -16.00 -8.30 -18.41
N ALA A 207 -15.58 -7.13 -18.93
CA ALA A 207 -14.20 -6.90 -19.32
C ALA A 207 -13.28 -6.84 -18.09
N LEU A 208 -13.68 -6.18 -17.00
CA LEU A 208 -12.93 -6.16 -15.74
C LEU A 208 -12.77 -7.57 -15.18
N GLU A 209 -13.86 -8.33 -15.15
CA GLU A 209 -13.86 -9.74 -14.73
C GLU A 209 -12.90 -10.60 -15.54
N ASP A 210 -12.93 -10.50 -16.87
CA ASP A 210 -12.01 -11.24 -17.75
C ASP A 210 -10.55 -10.87 -17.52
N LYS A 211 -10.24 -9.58 -17.32
CA LYS A 211 -8.86 -9.12 -17.10
C LYS A 211 -8.33 -9.50 -15.72
N ALA A 212 -9.14 -9.35 -14.68
CA ALA A 212 -8.80 -9.80 -13.33
C ALA A 212 -8.58 -11.33 -13.30
N ASP A 213 -9.46 -12.10 -13.93
CA ASP A 213 -9.31 -13.56 -14.06
C ASP A 213 -8.03 -13.95 -14.79
N HIS A 214 -7.76 -13.33 -15.93
CA HIS A 214 -6.56 -13.62 -16.69
C HIS A 214 -5.28 -13.30 -15.90
N HIS A 215 -5.25 -12.16 -15.21
CA HIS A 215 -4.14 -11.78 -14.34
C HIS A 215 -3.92 -12.80 -13.23
N ASN A 216 -4.98 -13.17 -12.50
CA ASN A 216 -4.90 -14.12 -11.40
C ASN A 216 -4.56 -15.55 -11.87
N PHE A 217 -5.10 -15.98 -13.01
CA PHE A 217 -4.75 -17.27 -13.61
C PHE A 217 -3.28 -17.32 -14.02
N GLY A 218 -2.78 -16.26 -14.67
CA GLY A 218 -1.39 -16.15 -15.08
C GLY A 218 -0.44 -16.17 -13.88
N LYS A 219 -0.79 -15.45 -12.80
CA LYS A 219 -0.05 -15.49 -11.53
C LYS A 219 0.02 -16.91 -10.96
N ASN A 220 -1.09 -17.63 -10.95
CA ASN A 220 -1.11 -19.00 -10.45
C ASN A 220 -0.21 -19.93 -11.28
N ILE A 221 -0.31 -19.90 -12.61
CA ILE A 221 0.54 -20.74 -13.48
C ILE A 221 2.02 -20.37 -13.34
N GLY A 222 2.34 -19.07 -13.27
CA GLY A 222 3.71 -18.60 -13.14
C GLY A 222 4.32 -18.79 -11.75
N MET A 223 3.50 -19.14 -10.75
CA MET A 223 3.90 -19.14 -9.35
C MET A 223 5.08 -20.06 -9.06
N GLY A 224 5.11 -21.26 -9.66
CA GLY A 224 6.22 -22.20 -9.43
C GLY A 224 7.57 -21.64 -9.87
N HIS A 225 7.63 -21.01 -11.04
CA HIS A 225 8.85 -20.36 -11.53
C HIS A 225 9.24 -19.14 -10.70
N LEU A 226 8.26 -18.32 -10.30
CA LEU A 226 8.48 -17.17 -9.45
C LEU A 226 9.06 -17.59 -8.08
N LEU A 227 8.45 -18.58 -7.43
CA LEU A 227 8.87 -19.05 -6.11
C LEU A 227 10.26 -19.70 -6.14
N ASP A 228 10.59 -20.47 -7.17
CA ASP A 228 11.93 -21.03 -7.35
C ASP A 228 12.99 -19.91 -7.47
N TRP A 229 12.71 -18.88 -8.26
CA TRP A 229 13.60 -17.72 -8.39
C TRP A 229 13.71 -16.92 -7.09
N CYS A 230 12.58 -16.61 -6.45
CA CYS A 230 12.55 -15.91 -5.16
C CYS A 230 13.31 -16.69 -4.08
N LEU A 231 13.22 -18.02 -4.06
CA LEU A 231 13.95 -18.85 -3.10
C LEU A 231 15.47 -18.75 -3.30
N LYS A 232 15.95 -18.81 -4.54
CA LYS A 232 17.39 -18.66 -4.84
C LYS A 232 17.92 -17.30 -4.39
N LEU A 233 17.20 -16.23 -4.72
CA LEU A 233 17.54 -14.89 -4.26
C LEU A 233 17.50 -14.77 -2.73
N ALA A 234 16.47 -15.32 -2.09
CA ALA A 234 16.35 -15.28 -0.64
C ALA A 234 17.51 -16.02 0.05
N LEU A 235 17.99 -17.14 -0.51
CA LEU A 235 19.14 -17.87 0.04
C LEU A 235 20.45 -17.08 -0.08
N GLU A 236 20.66 -16.39 -1.20
CA GLU A 236 21.82 -15.52 -1.40
C GLU A 236 21.76 -14.30 -0.47
N GLU A 237 20.63 -13.60 -0.45
CA GLU A 237 20.42 -12.43 0.41
C GLU A 237 20.51 -12.80 1.89
N ARG A 238 20.01 -13.98 2.31
CA ARG A 238 20.16 -14.44 3.69
C ARG A 238 21.63 -14.48 4.11
N GLN A 239 22.52 -14.96 3.25
CA GLN A 239 23.96 -15.01 3.58
C GLN A 239 24.56 -13.61 3.76
N VAL A 240 24.14 -12.65 2.93
CA VAL A 240 24.55 -11.25 3.03
C VAL A 240 24.05 -10.63 4.33
N GLN A 241 22.76 -10.80 4.64
CA GLN A 241 22.15 -10.28 5.87
C GLN A 241 22.76 -10.93 7.13
N ASP A 242 22.99 -12.25 7.12
CA ASP A 242 23.62 -12.98 8.22
C ASP A 242 25.03 -12.44 8.51
N LYS A 243 25.81 -12.16 7.46
CA LYS A 243 27.17 -11.60 7.59
C LYS A 243 27.12 -10.17 8.12
N ALA A 244 26.23 -9.34 7.58
CA ALA A 244 26.06 -7.95 8.03
C ALA A 244 25.62 -7.90 9.49
N PHE A 245 24.65 -8.73 9.87
CA PHE A 245 24.16 -8.86 11.24
C PHE A 245 25.29 -9.26 12.19
N LYS A 246 26.02 -10.34 11.90
CA LYS A 246 27.17 -10.78 12.73
C LYS A 246 28.24 -9.69 12.88
N GLY A 247 28.52 -8.95 11.80
CA GLY A 247 29.49 -7.85 11.83
C GLY A 247 29.08 -6.74 12.80
N ILE A 248 27.80 -6.36 12.81
CA ILE A 248 27.27 -5.35 13.74
C ILE A 248 27.19 -5.93 15.16
N ASP A 249 26.66 -7.14 15.29
CA ASP A 249 26.36 -7.79 16.57
C ASP A 249 27.61 -7.94 17.47
N VAL A 250 28.75 -8.30 16.89
CA VAL A 250 30.04 -8.44 17.62
C VAL A 250 30.56 -7.10 18.15
N THR A 251 30.16 -5.98 17.55
CA THR A 251 30.60 -4.64 17.98
C THR A 251 29.71 -4.01 19.05
N LEU A 252 28.52 -4.56 19.27
CA LEU A 252 27.54 -4.05 20.23
C LEU A 252 27.85 -4.55 21.64
N LYS A 253 27.68 -3.66 22.63
CA LYS A 253 27.80 -4.01 24.06
C LYS A 253 26.63 -4.91 24.47
N ASP A 254 26.90 -5.91 25.30
CA ASP A 254 25.88 -6.86 25.77
C ASP A 254 24.74 -6.16 26.52
N GLU A 255 25.04 -5.12 27.30
CA GLU A 255 24.03 -4.31 27.99
C GLU A 255 23.06 -3.62 27.01
N LEU A 256 23.60 -3.06 25.91
CA LEU A 256 22.79 -2.37 24.90
C LEU A 256 21.91 -3.36 24.12
N ARG A 257 22.45 -4.56 23.85
CA ARG A 257 21.72 -5.65 23.23
C ARG A 257 20.53 -6.08 24.09
N ALA A 258 20.77 -6.30 25.39
CA ALA A 258 19.72 -6.70 26.33
C ALA A 258 18.64 -5.61 26.48
N ASP A 259 19.02 -4.34 26.56
CA ASP A 259 18.08 -3.21 26.57
C ASP A 259 17.21 -3.20 25.30
N TRP A 260 17.82 -3.32 24.11
CA TRP A 260 17.08 -3.27 22.85
C TRP A 260 16.16 -4.47 22.65
N MET A 261 16.59 -5.68 23.02
CA MET A 261 15.73 -6.87 23.01
C MET A 261 14.53 -6.70 23.97
N GLY A 262 14.76 -6.19 25.18
CA GLY A 262 13.69 -5.92 26.14
C GLY A 262 12.67 -4.91 25.63
N MET A 263 13.11 -3.88 24.89
CA MET A 263 12.20 -2.93 24.24
C MET A 263 11.36 -3.58 23.15
N MET A 264 11.97 -4.42 22.31
CA MET A 264 11.26 -5.11 21.23
C MET A 264 10.16 -6.01 21.81
N ASP A 265 10.48 -6.76 22.86
CA ASP A 265 9.51 -7.61 23.56
C ASP A 265 8.39 -6.80 24.22
N ALA A 266 8.72 -5.70 24.89
CA ALA A 266 7.73 -4.82 25.53
C ALA A 266 6.80 -4.15 24.50
N SER A 267 7.38 -3.62 23.42
CA SER A 267 6.67 -2.94 22.33
C SER A 267 5.78 -3.87 21.51
N SER A 268 6.13 -5.16 21.41
CA SER A 268 5.28 -6.15 20.74
C SER A 268 3.99 -6.45 21.51
N LYS A 269 4.01 -6.29 22.84
CA LYS A 269 2.86 -6.54 23.72
C LYS A 269 2.00 -5.30 23.94
N ASP A 270 2.63 -4.12 23.96
CA ASP A 270 1.97 -2.86 24.27
C ASP A 270 2.55 -1.70 23.43
N GLN A 271 1.70 -1.14 22.54
CA GLN A 271 2.08 -0.02 21.68
C GLN A 271 2.22 1.31 22.45
N MET A 272 1.88 1.36 23.74
CA MET A 272 2.16 2.52 24.60
C MET A 272 3.63 2.57 25.06
N GLN A 273 4.39 1.49 24.88
CA GLN A 273 5.81 1.44 25.23
C GLN A 273 6.68 2.22 24.23
N PRO A 274 7.92 2.59 24.61
CA PRO A 274 8.81 3.31 23.71
C PRO A 274 9.08 2.54 22.41
N ASN A 275 8.82 3.19 21.26
CA ASN A 275 9.02 2.59 19.95
C ASN A 275 10.52 2.31 19.68
N PRO A 276 10.93 1.05 19.46
CA PRO A 276 12.33 0.67 19.27
C PRO A 276 12.93 1.14 17.94
N TYR A 277 12.09 1.46 16.95
CA TYR A 277 12.48 1.92 15.61
C TYR A 277 12.54 3.44 15.48
N MET A 278 12.11 4.18 16.52
CA MET A 278 12.28 5.63 16.56
C MET A 278 13.72 5.97 16.94
N ALA A 279 14.35 6.82 16.12
CA ALA A 279 15.67 7.34 16.43
C ALA A 279 15.64 8.09 17.78
N ARG A 280 16.38 7.58 18.76
CA ARG A 280 16.60 8.25 20.04
C ARG A 280 17.59 9.38 19.83
N LEU A 281 17.13 10.49 19.28
CA LEU A 281 17.89 11.72 19.29
C LEU A 281 18.07 12.11 20.76
N LYS A 282 19.31 12.09 21.26
CA LYS A 282 19.60 12.73 22.54
C LYS A 282 19.14 14.17 22.39
N LYS A 283 18.27 14.62 23.29
CA LYS A 283 17.69 15.97 23.35
C LYS A 283 18.74 17.09 23.37
N GLN A 284 20.02 16.74 23.46
CA GLN A 284 21.16 17.64 23.44
C GLN A 284 21.98 17.36 22.18
N VAL A 285 22.13 18.41 21.35
CA VAL A 285 23.09 18.52 20.24
C VAL A 285 22.70 17.84 18.92
N THR A 286 21.56 18.21 18.34
CA THR A 286 21.44 18.14 16.86
C THR A 286 21.07 19.52 16.34
N VAL A 287 22.04 20.15 15.67
CA VAL A 287 21.82 21.38 14.90
C VAL A 287 20.79 21.03 13.83
N SER A 288 19.68 21.77 13.76
CA SER A 288 18.65 21.52 12.74
C SER A 288 19.24 21.75 11.33
N GLU A 289 18.71 21.07 10.32
CA GLU A 289 19.13 21.27 8.92
C GLU A 289 19.03 22.76 8.52
N ALA A 290 18.01 23.46 9.03
CA ALA A 290 17.82 24.89 8.84
C ALA A 290 18.96 25.71 9.46
N GLU A 291 19.41 25.38 10.68
CA GLU A 291 20.55 26.02 11.34
C GLU A 291 21.88 25.72 10.62
N VAL A 292 22.06 24.50 10.10
CA VAL A 292 23.24 24.17 9.28
C VAL A 292 23.23 24.96 7.97
N LYS A 293 22.09 25.02 7.26
CA LYS A 293 21.93 25.84 6.05
C LYS A 293 22.10 27.34 6.34
N LEU A 294 21.72 27.80 7.53
CA LEU A 294 21.94 29.18 7.96
C LEU A 294 23.43 29.45 8.18
N LYS A 295 24.13 28.57 8.89
CA LYS A 295 25.57 28.68 9.12
C LYS A 295 26.36 28.68 7.80
N LEU A 296 26.06 27.75 6.90
CA LEU A 296 26.72 27.69 5.59
C LEU A 296 26.49 28.98 4.79
N ARG A 297 25.26 29.51 4.77
CA ARG A 297 24.98 30.82 4.13
C ARG A 297 25.72 31.98 4.79
N GLN A 298 25.85 31.98 6.12
CA GLN A 298 26.61 33.00 6.84
C GLN A 298 28.11 32.93 6.51
N GLU A 299 28.67 31.71 6.41
CA GLU A 299 30.06 31.49 6.01
C GLU A 299 30.32 31.92 4.55
N GLU A 300 29.41 31.58 3.62
CA GLU A 300 29.47 32.03 2.22
C GLU A 300 29.43 33.56 2.11
N LEU A 301 28.53 34.22 2.86
CA LEU A 301 28.45 35.68 2.90
C LEU A 301 29.72 36.31 3.49
N ALA A 302 30.30 35.72 4.52
CA ALA A 302 31.55 36.21 5.10
C ALA A 302 32.72 36.14 4.09
N VAL A 303 32.82 35.05 3.33
CA VAL A 303 33.82 34.90 2.25
C VAL A 303 33.60 35.95 1.15
N LEU A 304 32.35 36.16 0.73
CA LEU A 304 32.00 37.20 -0.24
C LEU A 304 32.36 38.61 0.25
N MET A 305 32.07 38.93 1.51
CA MET A 305 32.44 40.22 2.11
C MET A 305 33.96 40.42 2.18
N CYS A 306 34.72 39.37 2.50
CA CYS A 306 36.19 39.42 2.46
C CYS A 306 36.74 39.66 1.05
N LEU A 307 36.14 39.06 0.01
CA LEU A 307 36.55 39.26 -1.38
C LEU A 307 36.23 40.67 -1.90
N VAL A 308 35.07 41.23 -1.52
CA VAL A 308 34.69 42.60 -1.86
C VAL A 308 35.62 43.61 -1.19
N THR A 309 35.88 43.45 0.11
CA THR A 309 36.80 44.35 0.85
C THR A 309 38.26 44.25 0.39
N ALA A 310 38.70 43.06 -0.05
CA ALA A 310 40.03 42.88 -0.67
C ALA A 310 40.11 43.53 -2.07
N SER A 311 39.00 43.59 -2.80
CA SER A 311 38.92 44.25 -4.11
C SER A 311 38.85 45.78 -3.97
N ASP A 312 38.15 46.28 -2.95
CA ASP A 312 38.09 47.72 -2.62
C ASP A 312 39.49 48.25 -2.24
N LYS A 313 40.27 47.49 -1.46
CA LYS A 313 41.66 47.87 -1.14
C LYS A 313 42.60 47.91 -2.36
N ARG A 314 42.27 47.24 -3.48
CA ARG A 314 43.00 47.41 -4.75
C ARG A 314 42.59 48.66 -5.53
N LEU A 315 41.39 49.19 -5.30
CA LEU A 315 40.85 50.36 -6.01
C LEU A 315 41.19 51.69 -5.33
N VAL A 316 41.46 51.71 -4.03
CA VAL A 316 41.87 52.94 -3.29
C VAL A 316 43.26 53.48 -3.72
N GLY A 317 43.97 52.80 -4.63
CA GLY A 317 45.21 53.28 -5.23
C GLY A 317 45.05 54.16 -6.48
N ARG A 318 43.84 54.39 -7.00
CA ARG A 318 43.61 55.26 -8.16
C ARG A 318 42.38 56.14 -7.95
N ASN A 319 42.59 57.44 -8.03
CA ASN A 319 41.58 58.49 -7.94
C ASN A 319 40.39 58.26 -8.90
N ASP A 320 39.24 58.75 -8.44
CA ASP A 320 37.98 58.99 -9.16
C ASP A 320 37.15 57.78 -9.59
N LEU A 321 36.09 57.49 -8.81
CA LEU A 321 34.69 57.43 -9.26
C LEU A 321 33.78 56.96 -8.12
N GLN A 322 32.76 57.76 -7.79
CA GLN A 322 31.65 57.35 -6.93
C GLN A 322 30.93 56.16 -7.56
N LEU A 323 31.01 55.00 -6.92
CA LEU A 323 30.09 53.88 -7.15
C LEU A 323 29.32 53.63 -5.86
N THR A 324 28.18 54.30 -5.73
CA THR A 324 27.14 53.97 -4.77
C THR A 324 26.49 52.64 -5.18
N LEU A 325 27.08 51.51 -4.77
CA LEU A 325 26.41 50.21 -4.82
C LEU A 325 25.43 50.14 -3.65
N ASN A 326 24.18 50.47 -3.94
CA ASN A 326 23.07 50.37 -3.00
C ASN A 326 22.70 48.89 -2.81
N LEU A 327 23.01 48.32 -1.64
CA LEU A 327 22.79 46.91 -1.26
C LEU A 327 21.30 46.47 -1.28
N SER A 328 20.37 47.38 -1.53
CA SER A 328 18.93 47.09 -1.56
C SER A 328 18.41 46.45 -2.86
N GLN A 329 19.22 46.37 -3.92
CA GLN A 329 18.77 45.84 -5.23
C GLN A 329 19.19 44.39 -5.54
N LEU A 330 19.98 43.73 -4.69
CA LEU A 330 20.35 42.32 -4.87
C LEU A 330 19.35 41.33 -4.23
N TYR A 331 18.32 41.82 -3.52
CA TYR A 331 17.39 40.99 -2.76
C TYR A 331 16.14 40.51 -3.52
N THR A 332 16.04 40.71 -4.84
CA THR A 332 14.80 40.42 -5.59
C THR A 332 14.93 39.41 -6.73
N ILE A 333 15.95 38.55 -6.71
CA ILE A 333 16.02 37.42 -7.66
C ILE A 333 16.43 36.16 -6.90
N THR A 334 15.45 35.51 -6.28
CA THR A 334 15.31 34.05 -6.13
C THR A 334 14.13 33.75 -5.20
N ASN A 335 12.96 33.60 -5.80
CA ASN A 335 11.88 32.72 -5.33
C ASN A 335 11.36 31.95 -6.53
#